data_AF-A0A814P9B8-F1
#
_entry.id   AF-A0A814P9B8-F1
#
_cell.length_a   1.000
_cell.length_b   1.000
_cell.length_c   1.000
_cell.angle_alpha   90.00
_cell.angle_beta   90.00
_cell.angle_gamma   90.00
#
_symmetry.space_group_name_H-M   'P 1'
#
loop_
_entity.id
_entity.type
_entity.pdbx_description
1 polymer ?
#
loop_
_entity_poly.entity_id
_entity_poly.type
_entity_poly.pdbx_seq_one_letter_code
_entity_poly.pdbx_strand_id
1 'polypeptide(L)'
;MPYHIVISGASSVGKSTLAHELLKKFSYDHKKYNRFIHIEEVARNVMQNMHITRQDLQSYICNKNQQLFVNFQDRIIYEQLKKFDENIQQNYISDRSAFDALAFIDSYFNEESAMNIFKKKEFNQRIIQHSQKSYMFLVLPQQTLPATNDNVRLVSTYEEQQQFTELLKKWFNYAKLPYFIITELELKKRIEFVRNVINGHFIYYPEISLPLNLPFQLETHHIQHSQSVVPLFHVEKAPSTDQSFIRYITILNKDEIKISYKLYEKNRFIEKYDHNCKNNKFIILAFEKSVDKLLIENILLNDIIINGVNYYFVGCSNSQLRGGACYIYQGTREEIERMILDNGDFDKIINLSKRLARIGLLFSSGTPTVEISQGKVEEIDDVEKNGYCFTDGCGIIGKSLMRKILSSVGIKDDYDNETVKNRPCALQIRFQGCKGKSIVNFVWHQQKSYQ
;
A
#
# COMPACT_ATOMS: atom_id res chain seq x y z
N MET A 1 -4.16 10.56 23.43
CA MET A 1 -5.40 11.05 22.77
C MET A 1 -6.54 10.16 23.20
N PRO A 2 -7.78 10.69 23.32
CA PRO A 2 -8.95 9.87 23.63
C PRO A 2 -9.23 8.86 22.52
N TYR A 3 -9.73 7.68 22.90
CA TYR A 3 -10.16 6.63 21.99
C TYR A 3 -11.59 6.87 21.56
N HIS A 4 -11.75 7.21 20.28
CA HIS A 4 -13.02 7.47 19.63
C HIS A 4 -13.38 6.27 18.75
N ILE A 5 -14.24 5.37 19.22
CA ILE A 5 -14.59 4.14 18.52
C ILE A 5 -15.99 4.29 17.93
N VAL A 6 -16.15 4.03 16.63
CA VAL A 6 -17.43 4.16 15.93
C VAL A 6 -17.74 2.87 15.19
N ILE A 7 -18.90 2.25 15.46
CA ILE A 7 -19.29 0.97 14.86
C ILE A 7 -20.47 1.21 13.91
N SER A 8 -20.30 0.94 12.63
CA SER A 8 -21.28 1.18 11.55
C SER A 8 -21.60 -0.11 10.80
N GLY A 9 -22.71 -0.09 10.07
CA GLY A 9 -23.14 -1.23 9.25
C GLY A 9 -24.65 -1.43 9.22
N ALA A 10 -25.11 -2.37 8.39
CA ALA A 10 -26.53 -2.63 8.15
C ALA A 10 -27.31 -2.96 9.43
N SER A 11 -28.63 -2.82 9.38
CA SER A 11 -29.50 -3.19 10.49
C SER A 11 -29.32 -4.67 10.87
N SER A 12 -29.40 -4.99 12.16
CA SER A 12 -29.35 -6.36 12.69
C SER A 12 -28.02 -7.13 12.54
N VAL A 13 -26.90 -6.51 12.15
CA VAL A 13 -25.58 -7.19 12.07
C VAL A 13 -24.83 -7.35 13.41
N GLY A 14 -25.48 -7.03 14.54
CA GLY A 14 -24.89 -7.18 15.89
C GLY A 14 -24.03 -6.01 16.38
N LYS A 15 -24.22 -4.80 15.83
CA LYS A 15 -23.47 -3.58 16.21
C LYS A 15 -23.67 -3.18 17.67
N SER A 16 -24.91 -3.01 18.10
CA SER A 16 -25.25 -2.62 19.48
C SER A 16 -24.74 -3.63 20.51
N THR A 17 -24.82 -4.93 20.17
CA THR A 17 -24.28 -6.01 21.01
C THR A 17 -22.76 -5.91 21.15
N LEU A 18 -22.05 -5.64 20.04
CA LEU A 18 -20.60 -5.42 20.06
C LEU A 18 -20.21 -4.18 20.86
N ALA A 19 -20.90 -3.05 20.66
CA ALA A 19 -20.67 -1.82 21.40
C ALA A 19 -20.82 -2.01 22.92
N HIS A 20 -21.91 -2.67 23.34
CA HIS A 20 -22.20 -2.94 24.75
C HIS A 20 -21.14 -3.84 25.42
N GLU A 21 -20.72 -4.91 24.74
CA GLU A 21 -19.70 -5.80 25.29
C GLU A 21 -18.30 -5.17 25.32
N LEU A 22 -17.96 -4.32 24.34
CA LEU A 22 -16.72 -3.54 24.37
C LEU A 22 -16.70 -2.58 25.56
N LEU A 23 -17.81 -1.89 25.82
CA LEU A 23 -17.94 -1.00 26.97
C LEU A 23 -17.72 -1.75 28.29
N LYS A 24 -18.34 -2.92 28.47
CA LYS A 24 -18.11 -3.76 29.64
C LYS A 24 -16.64 -4.13 29.77
N LYS A 25 -16.03 -4.69 28.72
CA LYS A 25 -14.64 -5.18 28.79
C LYS A 25 -13.62 -4.08 29.02
N PHE A 26 -13.74 -2.92 28.37
CA PHE A 26 -12.82 -1.80 28.59
C PHE A 26 -13.04 -1.11 29.94
N SER A 27 -14.23 -1.22 30.52
CA SER A 27 -14.48 -0.74 31.89
C SER A 27 -13.72 -1.58 32.92
N TYR A 28 -13.48 -2.87 32.71
CA TYR A 28 -12.70 -3.69 33.66
C TYR A 28 -11.18 -3.42 33.62
N ASP A 29 -10.66 -2.84 32.54
CA ASP A 29 -9.23 -2.61 32.31
C ASP A 29 -8.83 -1.17 32.68
N HIS A 30 -9.30 -0.71 33.86
CA HIS A 30 -9.16 0.67 34.37
C HIS A 30 -7.71 1.16 34.48
N LYS A 31 -6.72 0.26 34.54
CA LYS A 31 -5.29 0.61 34.59
C LYS A 31 -4.74 1.03 33.23
N LYS A 32 -5.42 0.67 32.13
CA LYS A 32 -4.93 0.89 30.76
C LYS A 32 -5.79 1.86 29.95
N TYR A 33 -7.10 1.94 30.20
CA TYR A 33 -7.98 2.88 29.51
C TYR A 33 -8.82 3.69 30.51
N ASN A 34 -8.83 5.02 30.34
CA ASN A 34 -9.83 5.87 30.99
C ASN A 34 -11.25 5.40 30.62
N ARG A 35 -12.24 5.67 31.50
CA ARG A 35 -13.63 5.24 31.34
C ARG A 35 -14.19 5.61 29.95
N PHE A 36 -14.83 4.63 29.29
CA PHE A 36 -15.54 4.84 28.03
C PHE A 36 -16.99 5.26 28.28
N ILE A 37 -17.49 6.20 27.48
CA ILE A 37 -18.91 6.57 27.39
C ILE A 37 -19.58 5.81 26.24
N HIS A 38 -20.82 5.39 26.45
CA HIS A 38 -21.66 4.86 25.38
C HIS A 38 -22.42 6.00 24.69
N ILE A 39 -22.24 6.15 23.39
CA ILE A 39 -23.14 6.95 22.56
C ILE A 39 -24.10 5.96 21.89
N GLU A 40 -25.29 5.82 22.48
CA GLU A 40 -26.36 4.99 21.95
C GLU A 40 -26.92 5.54 20.63
N GLU A 41 -27.62 4.67 19.89
CA GLU A 41 -28.28 5.01 18.62
C GLU A 41 -29.15 6.27 18.73
N VAL A 42 -28.64 7.38 18.20
CA VAL A 42 -29.25 8.72 18.30
C VAL A 42 -30.64 8.79 17.68
N ALA A 43 -30.90 7.97 16.65
CA ALA A 43 -32.19 7.91 15.97
C ALA A 43 -33.37 7.66 16.94
N ARG A 44 -33.19 6.85 17.99
CA ARG A 44 -34.27 6.58 18.96
C ARG A 44 -34.68 7.82 19.74
N ASN A 45 -33.70 8.62 20.15
CA ASN A 45 -33.95 9.88 20.86
C ASN A 45 -34.58 10.92 19.94
N VAL A 46 -34.14 10.99 18.67
CA VAL A 46 -34.76 11.88 17.68
C VAL A 46 -36.22 11.52 17.43
N MET A 47 -36.53 10.22 17.28
CA MET A 47 -37.91 9.75 17.12
C MET A 47 -38.79 10.16 18.31
N GLN A 48 -38.31 9.99 19.54
CA GLN A 48 -39.03 10.41 20.75
C GLN A 48 -39.26 11.92 20.78
N ASN A 49 -38.22 12.71 20.52
CA ASN A 49 -38.27 14.18 20.58
C ASN A 49 -39.15 14.80 19.48
N MET A 50 -39.23 14.17 18.31
CA MET A 50 -40.04 14.62 17.18
C MET A 50 -41.44 13.98 17.16
N HIS A 51 -41.75 13.10 18.13
CA HIS A 51 -42.98 12.31 18.15
C HIS A 51 -43.23 11.50 16.87
N ILE A 52 -42.16 11.00 16.25
CA ILE A 52 -42.20 10.21 15.02
C ILE A 52 -42.14 8.73 15.38
N THR A 53 -43.10 7.95 14.89
CA THR A 53 -43.12 6.49 15.05
C THR A 53 -42.46 5.79 13.86
N ARG A 54 -42.24 4.48 13.98
CA ARG A 54 -41.75 3.67 12.86
C ARG A 54 -42.73 3.60 11.69
N GLN A 55 -44.03 3.62 11.99
CA GLN A 55 -45.08 3.61 10.97
C GLN A 55 -45.05 4.91 10.16
N ASP A 56 -44.74 6.03 10.81
CA ASP A 56 -44.59 7.32 10.12
C ASP A 56 -43.41 7.28 9.15
N LEU A 57 -42.26 6.76 9.58
CA LEU A 57 -41.08 6.59 8.73
C LEU A 57 -41.35 5.65 7.54
N GLN A 58 -42.06 4.54 7.77
CA GLN A 58 -42.52 3.66 6.69
C GLN A 58 -43.46 4.40 5.74
N SER A 59 -44.37 5.23 6.26
CA SER A 59 -45.26 6.04 5.43
C SER A 59 -44.47 7.04 4.57
N TYR A 60 -43.41 7.65 5.11
CA TYR A 60 -42.58 8.59 4.34
C TYR A 60 -41.91 7.88 3.16
N ILE A 61 -41.42 6.66 3.37
CA ILE A 61 -40.82 5.83 2.31
C ILE A 61 -41.89 5.42 1.29
N CYS A 62 -43.00 4.82 1.73
CA CYS A 62 -44.07 4.32 0.86
C CYS A 62 -44.73 5.43 0.04
N ASN A 63 -44.94 6.60 0.64
CA ASN A 63 -45.54 7.76 -0.03
C ASN A 63 -44.51 8.63 -0.78
N LYS A 64 -43.25 8.19 -0.87
CA LYS A 64 -42.13 8.94 -1.48
C LYS A 64 -41.99 10.38 -0.95
N ASN A 65 -42.29 10.59 0.32
CA ASN A 65 -42.15 11.89 0.98
C ASN A 65 -40.69 12.14 1.37
N GLN A 66 -39.88 12.42 0.35
CA GLN A 66 -38.43 12.61 0.44
C GLN A 66 -38.07 13.71 1.43
N GLN A 67 -38.79 14.84 1.44
CA GLN A 67 -38.44 15.98 2.30
C GLN A 67 -38.52 15.63 3.79
N LEU A 68 -39.60 14.96 4.23
CA LEU A 68 -39.74 14.58 5.64
C LEU A 68 -38.68 13.56 6.07
N PHE A 69 -38.39 12.58 5.21
CA PHE A 69 -37.37 11.58 5.50
C PHE A 69 -35.97 12.19 5.56
N VAL A 70 -35.61 13.04 4.60
CA VAL A 70 -34.32 13.74 4.57
C VAL A 70 -34.18 14.66 5.79
N ASN A 71 -35.23 15.41 6.16
CA ASN A 71 -35.22 16.26 7.36
C ASN A 71 -35.00 15.44 8.65
N PHE A 72 -35.61 14.26 8.75
CA PHE A 72 -35.42 13.37 9.89
C PHE A 72 -33.97 12.85 9.97
N GLN A 73 -33.39 12.40 8.84
CA GLN A 73 -32.01 11.92 8.79
C GLN A 73 -30.99 13.04 9.05
N ASP A 74 -31.25 14.25 8.54
CA ASP A 74 -30.45 15.44 8.83
C ASP A 74 -30.45 15.76 10.32
N ARG A 75 -31.60 15.60 11.00
CA ARG A 75 -31.68 15.76 12.46
C ARG A 75 -30.87 14.72 13.22
N ILE A 76 -30.84 13.46 12.75
CA ILE A 76 -29.98 12.42 13.32
C ILE A 76 -28.51 12.81 13.22
N ILE A 77 -28.07 13.28 12.05
CA ILE A 77 -26.69 13.73 11.83
C ILE A 77 -26.33 14.88 12.79
N TYR A 78 -27.22 15.87 12.94
CA TYR A 78 -27.01 17.00 13.84
C TYR A 78 -26.86 16.56 15.31
N GLU A 79 -27.76 15.71 15.80
CA GLU A 79 -27.69 15.21 17.19
C GLU A 79 -26.49 14.29 17.42
N GLN A 80 -26.08 13.52 16.39
CA GLN A 80 -24.86 12.71 16.43
C GLN A 80 -23.61 13.59 16.56
N LEU A 81 -23.53 14.66 15.76
CA LEU A 81 -22.43 15.63 15.85
C LEU A 81 -22.37 16.27 17.22
N LYS A 82 -23.52 16.70 17.76
CA LYS A 82 -23.61 17.27 19.09
C LYS A 82 -23.04 16.32 20.16
N LYS A 83 -23.38 15.03 20.09
CA LYS A 83 -22.84 14.00 20.99
C LYS A 83 -21.34 13.80 20.83
N PHE A 84 -20.82 13.87 19.62
CA PHE A 84 -19.38 13.81 19.38
C PHE A 84 -18.64 15.01 19.97
N ASP A 85 -19.15 16.23 19.77
CA ASP A 85 -18.57 17.44 20.34
C ASP A 85 -18.57 17.44 21.87
N GLU A 86 -19.70 17.07 22.49
CA GLU A 86 -19.86 16.97 23.95
C GLU A 86 -18.83 16.02 24.60
N ASN A 87 -18.37 15.01 23.85
CA ASN A 87 -17.53 13.93 24.37
C ASN A 87 -16.12 13.91 23.75
N ILE A 88 -15.70 14.95 23.03
CA ILE A 88 -14.46 14.93 22.24
C ILE A 88 -13.19 14.69 23.07
N GLN A 89 -13.18 15.08 24.35
CA GLN A 89 -12.06 14.89 25.28
C GLN A 89 -12.10 13.54 26.01
N GLN A 90 -13.14 12.73 25.80
CA GLN A 90 -13.38 11.48 26.52
C GLN A 90 -13.26 10.28 25.58
N ASN A 91 -12.98 9.11 26.15
CA ASN A 91 -13.09 7.87 25.41
C ASN A 91 -14.58 7.55 25.21
N TYR A 92 -14.99 7.20 23.99
CA TYR A 92 -16.37 6.76 23.76
C TYR A 92 -16.44 5.66 22.72
N ILE A 93 -17.54 4.90 22.78
CA ILE A 93 -17.97 3.95 21.76
C ILE A 93 -19.33 4.41 21.25
N SER A 94 -19.42 4.64 19.94
CA SER A 94 -20.64 5.05 19.24
C SER A 94 -21.27 3.89 18.50
N ASP A 95 -22.55 3.62 18.80
CA ASP A 95 -23.38 2.71 18.03
C ASP A 95 -23.98 3.48 16.84
N ARG A 96 -23.31 3.35 15.69
CA ARG A 96 -23.47 4.06 14.40
C ARG A 96 -22.64 5.32 14.21
N SER A 97 -22.43 5.63 12.94
CA SER A 97 -21.86 6.88 12.44
C SER A 97 -22.94 7.78 11.84
N ALA A 98 -22.59 9.05 11.59
CA ALA A 98 -23.45 9.94 10.81
C ALA A 98 -23.60 9.50 9.33
N PHE A 99 -22.66 8.68 8.81
CA PHE A 99 -22.73 8.15 7.45
C PHE A 99 -23.78 7.05 7.31
N ASP A 100 -24.18 6.40 8.41
CA ASP A 100 -25.32 5.47 8.39
C ASP A 100 -26.60 6.20 7.91
N ALA A 101 -26.83 7.44 8.37
CA ALA A 101 -27.97 8.26 7.96
C ALA A 101 -27.90 8.67 6.48
N LEU A 102 -26.70 9.00 5.98
CA LEU A 102 -26.49 9.26 4.55
C LEU A 102 -26.79 8.03 3.68
N ALA A 103 -26.27 6.87 4.09
CA ALA A 103 -26.52 5.62 3.38
C ALA A 103 -28.01 5.25 3.38
N PHE A 104 -28.78 5.60 4.42
CA PHE A 104 -30.23 5.44 4.44
C PHE A 104 -30.95 6.35 3.43
N ILE A 105 -30.52 7.60 3.29
CA ILE A 105 -31.10 8.52 2.29
C ILE A 105 -30.85 8.00 0.87
N ASP A 106 -29.62 7.58 0.59
CA ASP A 106 -29.23 7.03 -0.72
C ASP A 106 -29.99 5.73 -1.03
N SER A 107 -30.13 4.85 -0.04
CA SER A 107 -30.82 3.56 -0.17
C SER A 107 -32.32 3.69 -0.46
N TYR A 108 -33.03 4.58 0.24
CA TYR A 108 -34.49 4.69 0.13
C TYR A 108 -34.98 5.71 -0.89
N PHE A 109 -34.16 6.68 -1.30
CA PHE A 109 -34.57 7.76 -2.19
C PHE A 109 -33.63 7.96 -3.38
N ASN A 110 -32.50 8.64 -3.17
CA ASN A 110 -31.52 8.90 -4.22
C ASN A 110 -30.20 9.50 -3.68
N GLU A 111 -29.14 9.31 -4.45
CA GLU A 111 -27.80 9.87 -4.20
C GLU A 111 -27.80 11.40 -4.14
N GLU A 112 -28.63 12.08 -4.93
CA GLU A 112 -28.67 13.55 -4.98
C GLU A 112 -29.04 14.14 -3.61
N SER A 113 -30.03 13.56 -2.93
CA SER A 113 -30.44 13.99 -1.58
C SER A 113 -29.36 13.77 -0.55
N ALA A 114 -28.68 12.61 -0.61
CA ALA A 114 -27.57 12.31 0.28
C ALA A 114 -26.38 13.25 0.02
N MET A 115 -26.08 13.54 -1.24
CA MET A 115 -25.03 14.46 -1.66
C MET A 115 -25.31 15.90 -1.21
N ASN A 116 -26.57 16.33 -1.21
CA ASN A 116 -26.96 17.65 -0.70
C ASN A 116 -26.65 17.80 0.79
N ILE A 117 -26.86 16.76 1.60
CA ILE A 117 -26.45 16.75 3.01
C ILE A 117 -24.93 16.66 3.14
N PHE A 118 -24.29 15.78 2.38
CA PHE A 118 -22.83 15.60 2.39
C PHE A 118 -22.09 16.92 2.12
N LYS A 119 -22.60 17.72 1.17
CA LYS A 119 -22.04 19.03 0.80
C LYS A 119 -22.23 20.12 1.87
N LYS A 120 -23.13 19.93 2.84
CA LYS A 120 -23.32 20.92 3.92
C LYS A 120 -22.01 21.14 4.66
N LYS A 121 -21.73 22.40 5.00
CA LYS A 121 -20.50 22.82 5.67
C LYS A 121 -20.25 22.05 6.97
N GLU A 122 -21.30 21.82 7.76
CA GLU A 122 -21.23 21.08 9.02
C GLU A 122 -20.78 19.63 8.82
N PHE A 123 -21.30 18.96 7.79
CA PHE A 123 -20.92 17.59 7.45
C PHE A 123 -19.45 17.53 7.02
N ASN A 124 -19.08 18.34 6.01
CA ASN A 124 -17.74 18.35 5.44
C ASN A 124 -16.64 18.78 6.43
N GLN A 125 -16.91 19.81 7.25
CA GLN A 125 -15.88 20.35 8.15
C GLN A 125 -15.82 19.62 9.49
N ARG A 126 -16.93 19.06 10.00
CA ARG A 126 -16.96 18.56 11.38
C ARG A 126 -17.08 17.04 11.43
N ILE A 127 -18.08 16.48 10.77
CA ILE A 127 -18.29 15.02 10.75
C ILE A 127 -17.11 14.31 10.10
N ILE A 128 -16.67 14.74 8.92
CA ILE A 128 -15.52 14.10 8.23
C ILE A 128 -14.26 14.18 9.07
N GLN A 129 -13.90 15.39 9.55
CA GLN A 129 -12.69 15.59 10.35
C GLN A 129 -12.68 14.76 11.63
N HIS A 130 -13.84 14.63 12.27
CA HIS A 130 -13.99 13.82 13.47
C HIS A 130 -13.89 12.32 13.16
N SER A 131 -14.57 11.86 12.11
CA SER A 131 -14.49 10.47 11.66
C SER A 131 -13.09 10.07 11.19
N GLN A 132 -12.31 10.97 10.58
CA GLN A 132 -10.92 10.73 10.20
C GLN A 132 -9.97 10.53 11.39
N LYS A 133 -10.32 11.06 12.56
CA LYS A 133 -9.57 10.90 13.81
C LYS A 133 -10.10 9.76 14.69
N SER A 134 -11.18 9.11 14.26
CA SER A 134 -11.85 8.03 14.98
C SER A 134 -11.43 6.66 14.43
N TYR A 135 -11.51 5.63 15.28
CA TYR A 135 -11.45 4.23 14.86
C TYR A 135 -12.83 3.81 14.35
N MET A 136 -13.04 3.87 13.03
CA MET A 136 -14.30 3.42 12.42
C MET A 136 -14.25 1.91 12.16
N PHE A 137 -15.33 1.21 12.45
CA PHE A 137 -15.50 -0.22 12.19
C PHE A 137 -16.77 -0.46 11.39
N LEU A 138 -16.66 -1.20 10.29
CA LEU A 138 -17.78 -1.64 9.47
C LEU A 138 -18.06 -3.12 9.70
N VAL A 139 -19.22 -3.45 10.25
CA VAL A 139 -19.65 -4.83 10.46
C VAL A 139 -20.38 -5.34 9.22
N LEU A 140 -19.85 -6.37 8.56
CA LEU A 140 -20.49 -6.94 7.38
C LEU A 140 -21.69 -7.82 7.75
N PRO A 141 -22.74 -7.87 6.90
CA PRO A 141 -23.84 -8.80 7.07
C PRO A 141 -23.38 -10.24 6.85
N GLN A 142 -24.06 -11.18 7.52
CA GLN A 142 -23.74 -12.61 7.48
C GLN A 142 -24.99 -13.41 7.09
N GLN A 143 -24.84 -14.41 6.22
CA GLN A 143 -25.96 -15.20 5.68
C GLN A 143 -26.65 -16.09 6.74
N THR A 144 -25.97 -16.39 7.86
CA THR A 144 -26.37 -17.42 8.82
C THR A 144 -27.15 -16.90 10.05
N LEU A 145 -27.66 -15.66 10.03
CA LEU A 145 -28.48 -15.13 11.12
C LEU A 145 -29.76 -14.49 10.58
N PRO A 146 -30.84 -15.25 10.36
CA PRO A 146 -32.16 -14.64 10.30
C PRO A 146 -32.40 -13.97 11.65
N ALA A 147 -32.63 -12.66 11.64
CA ALA A 147 -32.93 -11.92 12.86
C ALA A 147 -34.12 -12.59 13.56
N THR A 148 -33.97 -12.91 14.85
CA THR A 148 -35.11 -13.30 15.67
C THR A 148 -36.15 -12.17 15.63
N ASN A 149 -37.39 -12.56 15.36
CA ASN A 149 -38.49 -11.65 15.08
C ASN A 149 -38.96 -11.00 16.39
N ASP A 150 -38.19 -10.03 16.91
CA ASP A 150 -38.48 -9.40 18.21
C ASP A 150 -39.57 -8.31 18.10
N ASN A 151 -40.45 -8.35 17.08
CA ASN A 151 -41.50 -7.36 16.78
C ASN A 151 -41.01 -5.89 16.68
N VAL A 152 -39.71 -5.66 16.73
CA VAL A 152 -39.06 -4.35 16.88
C VAL A 152 -38.11 -4.05 15.72
N ARG A 153 -37.81 -4.99 14.82
CA ARG A 153 -36.88 -4.77 13.71
C ARG A 153 -37.56 -5.08 12.39
N LEU A 154 -37.53 -4.14 11.45
CA LEU A 154 -37.74 -4.42 10.02
C LEU A 154 -36.68 -5.46 9.63
N VAL A 155 -37.10 -6.68 9.33
CA VAL A 155 -36.20 -7.76 8.93
C VAL A 155 -35.74 -7.45 7.51
N SER A 156 -34.64 -6.71 7.40
CA SER A 156 -33.99 -6.47 6.11
C SER A 156 -33.44 -7.78 5.56
N THR A 157 -33.65 -8.05 4.28
CA THR A 157 -33.06 -9.25 3.65
C THR A 157 -31.53 -9.16 3.64
N TYR A 158 -30.85 -10.30 3.50
CA TYR A 158 -29.39 -10.30 3.38
C TYR A 158 -28.90 -9.44 2.20
N GLU A 159 -29.65 -9.47 1.10
CA GLU A 159 -29.40 -8.66 -0.10
C GLU A 159 -29.54 -7.16 0.18
N GLU A 160 -30.61 -6.74 0.88
CA GLU A 160 -30.78 -5.36 1.32
C GLU A 160 -29.65 -4.91 2.26
N GLN A 161 -29.20 -5.80 3.14
CA GLN A 161 -28.06 -5.50 4.02
C GLN A 161 -26.76 -5.35 3.25
N GLN A 162 -26.52 -6.18 2.23
CA GLN A 162 -25.36 -6.05 1.35
C GLN A 162 -25.41 -4.74 0.56
N GLN A 163 -26.55 -4.43 -0.07
CA GLN A 163 -26.74 -3.19 -0.81
C GLN A 163 -26.49 -1.95 0.07
N PHE A 164 -27.07 -1.93 1.29
CA PHE A 164 -26.80 -0.86 2.25
C PHE A 164 -25.31 -0.77 2.61
N THR A 165 -24.64 -1.91 2.77
CA THR A 165 -23.21 -1.95 3.11
C THR A 165 -22.35 -1.39 1.99
N GLU A 166 -22.66 -1.67 0.72
CA GLU A 166 -21.95 -1.10 -0.42
C GLU A 166 -22.18 0.41 -0.55
N LEU A 167 -23.39 0.90 -0.28
CA LEU A 167 -23.66 2.34 -0.20
C LEU A 167 -22.87 3.00 0.93
N LEU A 168 -22.81 2.38 2.11
CA LEU A 168 -22.04 2.90 3.22
C LEU A 168 -20.53 2.96 2.90
N LYS A 169 -19.98 1.92 2.25
CA LYS A 169 -18.60 1.94 1.75
C LYS A 169 -18.37 3.05 0.74
N LYS A 170 -19.29 3.25 -0.22
CA LYS A 170 -19.25 4.35 -1.19
C LYS A 170 -19.11 5.69 -0.47
N TRP A 171 -19.93 5.96 0.55
CA TRP A 171 -19.86 7.22 1.31
C TRP A 171 -18.60 7.38 2.16
N PHE A 172 -18.11 6.29 2.77
CA PHE A 172 -16.80 6.30 3.43
C PHE A 172 -15.68 6.64 2.46
N ASN A 173 -15.67 6.04 1.28
CA ASN A 173 -14.66 6.29 0.24
C ASN A 173 -14.75 7.72 -0.30
N TYR A 174 -15.97 8.25 -0.53
CA TYR A 174 -16.17 9.65 -0.93
C TYR A 174 -15.59 10.65 0.09
N ALA A 175 -15.70 10.35 1.38
CA ALA A 175 -15.11 11.14 2.46
C ALA A 175 -13.65 10.78 2.79
N LYS A 176 -13.05 9.84 2.05
CA LYS A 176 -11.70 9.31 2.30
C LYS A 176 -11.52 8.86 3.75
N LEU A 177 -12.53 8.18 4.27
CA LEU A 177 -12.58 7.83 5.68
C LEU A 177 -11.81 6.56 6.00
N PRO A 178 -11.16 6.56 7.17
CA PRO A 178 -10.55 5.37 7.67
C PRO A 178 -11.52 4.38 8.34
N TYR A 179 -11.75 3.16 7.82
CA TYR A 179 -12.58 2.11 8.44
C TYR A 179 -12.06 0.65 8.38
N PHE A 180 -12.15 -0.07 9.50
CA PHE A 180 -11.80 -1.50 9.60
C PHE A 180 -13.02 -2.39 9.36
N ILE A 181 -12.85 -3.49 8.63
CA ILE A 181 -13.95 -4.42 8.33
C ILE A 181 -13.99 -5.55 9.37
N ILE A 182 -15.17 -5.78 9.96
CA ILE A 182 -15.43 -6.90 10.87
C ILE A 182 -16.26 -7.95 10.13
N THR A 183 -15.63 -9.09 9.84
CA THR A 183 -16.23 -10.25 9.16
C THR A 183 -16.58 -11.40 10.11
N GLU A 184 -16.05 -11.38 11.33
CA GLU A 184 -16.17 -12.47 12.29
C GLU A 184 -17.61 -12.69 12.77
N LEU A 185 -18.06 -13.94 12.90
CA LEU A 185 -19.38 -14.31 13.45
C LEU A 185 -19.39 -14.18 14.98
N GLU A 186 -18.34 -14.70 15.62
CA GLU A 186 -18.27 -14.81 17.08
C GLU A 186 -17.97 -13.47 17.75
N LEU A 187 -18.82 -13.09 18.70
CA LEU A 187 -18.69 -11.84 19.46
C LEU A 187 -17.32 -11.70 20.17
N LYS A 188 -16.77 -12.80 20.69
CA LYS A 188 -15.44 -12.80 21.34
C LYS A 188 -14.34 -12.37 20.37
N LYS A 189 -14.34 -12.91 19.14
CA LYS A 189 -13.36 -12.58 18.09
C LYS A 189 -13.53 -11.14 17.59
N ARG A 190 -14.78 -10.67 17.43
CA ARG A 190 -15.06 -9.25 17.11
C ARG A 190 -14.45 -8.29 18.14
N ILE A 191 -14.62 -8.61 19.43
CA ILE A 191 -14.07 -7.79 20.52
C ILE A 191 -12.55 -7.81 20.53
N GLU A 192 -11.94 -8.98 20.32
CA GLU A 192 -10.49 -9.11 20.25
C GLU A 192 -9.90 -8.33 19.06
N PHE A 193 -10.57 -8.38 17.90
CA PHE A 193 -10.19 -7.59 16.73
C PHE A 193 -10.19 -6.09 17.03
N VAL A 194 -11.29 -5.56 17.58
CA VAL A 194 -11.38 -4.13 17.97
C VAL A 194 -10.30 -3.77 18.99
N ARG A 195 -10.08 -4.63 20.00
CA ARG A 195 -9.05 -4.43 21.02
C ARG A 195 -7.65 -4.37 20.40
N ASN A 196 -7.36 -5.24 19.44
CA ASN A 196 -6.07 -5.25 18.78
C ASN A 196 -5.87 -3.97 17.94
N VAL A 197 -6.92 -3.49 17.26
CA VAL A 197 -6.88 -2.25 16.48
C VAL A 197 -6.54 -1.05 17.37
N ILE A 198 -7.23 -0.88 18.49
CA ILE A 198 -6.99 0.27 19.39
C ILE A 198 -5.64 0.19 20.11
N ASN A 199 -5.07 -1.00 20.28
CA ASN A 199 -3.75 -1.20 20.87
C ASN A 199 -2.61 -0.93 19.89
N GLY A 200 -2.92 -0.50 18.66
CA GLY A 200 -1.92 -0.26 17.62
C GLY A 200 -1.35 -1.55 17.02
N HIS A 201 -2.00 -2.70 17.25
CA HIS A 201 -1.64 -3.94 16.57
C HIS A 201 -2.10 -3.95 15.10
N PHE A 202 -2.84 -2.92 14.67
CA PHE A 202 -3.24 -2.67 13.29
C PHE A 202 -2.97 -1.22 12.91
N ILE A 203 -2.44 -0.99 11.70
CA ILE A 203 -2.28 0.35 11.12
C ILE A 203 -3.34 0.50 10.02
N TYR A 204 -4.03 1.64 10.04
CA TYR A 204 -5.13 1.93 9.14
C TYR A 204 -4.63 2.62 7.85
N TYR A 205 -5.11 2.16 6.69
CA TYR A 205 -4.87 2.78 5.37
C TYR A 205 -6.18 3.10 4.62
N PRO A 206 -6.48 4.37 4.29
CA PRO A 206 -7.79 4.76 3.75
C PRO A 206 -8.15 4.24 2.36
N GLU A 207 -7.20 3.69 1.61
CA GLU A 207 -7.43 3.34 0.20
C GLU A 207 -7.04 1.89 -0.18
N ILE A 208 -6.70 1.01 0.78
CA ILE A 208 -6.68 -0.46 0.55
C ILE A 208 -6.98 -1.28 1.81
N SER A 209 -7.80 -2.31 1.62
CA SER A 209 -7.85 -3.51 2.46
C SER A 209 -6.62 -4.41 2.27
N LEU A 210 -5.52 -4.16 3.00
CA LEU A 210 -4.56 -5.17 3.53
C LEU A 210 -3.39 -4.50 4.29
N PRO A 211 -3.37 -4.52 5.64
CA PRO A 211 -2.19 -4.17 6.41
C PRO A 211 -1.23 -5.37 6.50
N LEU A 212 -0.05 -5.27 5.89
CA LEU A 212 1.04 -6.25 6.09
C LEU A 212 1.85 -5.89 7.34
N ASN A 213 1.28 -6.14 8.51
CA ASN A 213 1.98 -5.96 9.80
C ASN A 213 2.96 -7.11 10.05
N LEU A 214 4.23 -6.88 9.71
CA LEU A 214 5.36 -7.74 10.05
C LEU A 214 5.89 -7.41 11.46
N PRO A 215 5.93 -8.36 12.42
CA PRO A 215 6.66 -8.17 13.66
C PRO A 215 8.16 -8.48 13.49
N PHE A 216 9.00 -7.54 13.93
CA PHE A 216 10.42 -7.76 14.16
C PHE A 216 10.59 -8.56 15.46
N GLN A 217 11.27 -9.71 15.38
CA GLN A 217 11.51 -10.69 16.46
C GLN A 217 10.37 -11.69 16.68
N LEU A 218 10.46 -12.80 15.93
CA LEU A 218 9.93 -14.09 16.39
C LEU A 218 11.13 -14.98 16.66
N GLU A 219 11.34 -15.31 17.94
CA GLU A 219 12.04 -16.55 18.27
C GLU A 219 11.26 -17.72 17.66
N THR A 220 11.99 -18.72 17.19
CA THR A 220 11.49 -19.85 16.41
C THR A 220 10.38 -20.61 17.13
N HIS A 221 9.12 -20.26 16.89
CA HIS A 221 7.99 -21.10 17.26
C HIS A 221 6.98 -21.16 16.11
N HIS A 222 6.73 -22.38 15.64
CA HIS A 222 5.57 -22.70 14.81
C HIS A 222 4.31 -22.41 15.63
N ILE A 223 3.58 -21.35 15.30
CA ILE A 223 2.29 -21.05 15.93
C ILE A 223 1.19 -21.44 14.94
N GLN A 224 0.60 -22.61 15.15
CA GLN A 224 -0.72 -22.93 14.64
C GLN A 224 -1.76 -22.48 15.67
N HIS A 225 -2.35 -21.30 15.47
CA HIS A 225 -3.61 -20.96 16.13
C HIS A 225 -4.60 -20.40 15.10
N SER A 226 -5.79 -20.98 15.12
CA SER A 226 -6.87 -20.81 14.17
C SER A 226 -7.62 -19.49 14.35
N GLN A 227 -7.93 -18.86 13.21
CA GLN A 227 -9.02 -17.89 12.97
C GLN A 227 -8.90 -16.48 13.56
N SER A 228 -7.76 -15.85 13.29
CA SER A 228 -7.67 -14.44 12.87
C SER A 228 -6.65 -14.41 11.73
N VAL A 229 -7.01 -13.90 10.54
CA VAL A 229 -6.15 -14.03 9.33
C VAL A 229 -5.02 -13.00 9.40
N VAL A 230 -4.09 -13.23 10.33
CA VAL A 230 -2.73 -12.68 10.23
C VAL A 230 -2.04 -13.49 9.14
N PRO A 231 -1.37 -12.85 8.17
CA PRO A 231 -0.64 -13.60 7.16
C PRO A 231 0.34 -14.56 7.85
N LEU A 232 0.38 -15.81 7.42
CA LEU A 232 1.38 -16.77 7.86
C LEU A 232 2.75 -16.28 7.39
N PHE A 233 3.66 -16.05 8.33
CA PHE A 233 5.00 -15.55 8.05
C PHE A 233 6.03 -16.67 8.07
N HIS A 234 6.75 -16.82 6.97
CA HIS A 234 7.93 -17.67 6.87
C HIS A 234 9.17 -16.79 6.90
N VAL A 235 9.82 -16.68 8.05
CA VAL A 235 10.99 -15.81 8.23
C VAL A 235 12.27 -16.65 8.26
N GLU A 236 13.15 -16.45 7.29
CA GLU A 236 14.49 -17.02 7.31
C GLU A 236 15.40 -16.23 8.26
N LYS A 237 16.36 -16.91 8.91
CA LYS A 237 17.35 -16.23 9.74
C LYS A 237 18.23 -15.33 8.87
N ALA A 238 18.48 -14.11 9.34
CA ALA A 238 19.43 -13.22 8.71
C ALA A 238 20.82 -13.90 8.67
N PRO A 239 21.52 -13.89 7.52
CA PRO A 239 22.86 -14.45 7.41
C PRO A 239 23.84 -13.77 8.38
N SER A 240 24.61 -14.56 9.12
CA SER A 240 25.67 -14.08 10.02
C SER A 240 27.02 -14.06 9.30
N THR A 241 27.18 -13.18 8.30
CA THR A 241 28.44 -12.99 7.56
C THR A 241 28.74 -11.50 7.35
N ASP A 242 29.98 -11.15 7.03
CA ASP A 242 30.39 -9.77 6.71
C ASP A 242 29.86 -9.26 5.36
N GLN A 243 29.19 -10.13 4.59
CA GLN A 243 28.61 -9.75 3.31
C GLN A 243 27.34 -8.93 3.51
N SER A 244 27.05 -8.04 2.56
CA SER A 244 25.82 -7.26 2.57
C SER A 244 24.69 -8.05 1.92
N PHE A 245 23.51 -8.02 2.53
CA PHE A 245 22.30 -8.67 2.03
C PHE A 245 21.19 -7.65 1.88
N ILE A 246 20.34 -7.86 0.89
CA ILE A 246 19.08 -7.14 0.74
C ILE A 246 17.92 -8.02 1.19
N ARG A 247 16.98 -7.44 1.93
CA ARG A 247 15.76 -8.15 2.32
C ARG A 247 14.92 -8.46 1.08
N TYR A 248 14.36 -9.66 1.07
CA TYR A 248 13.55 -10.18 0.00
C TYR A 248 12.23 -10.67 0.59
N ILE A 249 11.15 -9.94 0.32
CA ILE A 249 9.81 -10.27 0.80
C ILE A 249 9.03 -10.85 -0.37
N THR A 250 8.53 -12.07 -0.24
CA THR A 250 7.68 -12.73 -1.22
C THR A 250 6.26 -12.83 -0.69
N ILE A 251 5.31 -12.26 -1.42
CA ILE A 251 3.88 -12.52 -1.22
C ILE A 251 3.56 -13.83 -1.93
N LEU A 252 3.23 -14.87 -1.17
CA LEU A 252 2.90 -16.18 -1.72
C LEU A 252 1.42 -16.23 -2.13
N ASN A 253 0.57 -15.66 -1.28
CA ASN A 253 -0.85 -15.43 -1.53
C ASN A 253 -1.37 -14.33 -0.57
N LYS A 254 -2.69 -14.09 -0.53
CA LYS A 254 -3.30 -13.06 0.32
C LYS A 254 -3.07 -13.26 1.83
N ASP A 255 -2.78 -14.48 2.26
CA ASP A 255 -2.67 -14.90 3.65
C ASP A 255 -1.27 -15.46 3.99
N GLU A 256 -0.29 -15.44 3.07
CA GLU A 256 1.02 -16.04 3.30
C GLU A 256 2.16 -15.20 2.73
N ILE A 257 3.19 -14.97 3.56
CA ILE A 257 4.33 -14.12 3.24
C ILE A 257 5.62 -14.78 3.67
N LYS A 258 6.62 -14.76 2.80
CA LYS A 258 7.96 -15.23 3.08
C LYS A 258 8.93 -14.05 3.15
N ILE A 259 9.77 -14.02 4.18
CA ILE A 259 10.89 -13.09 4.31
C ILE A 259 12.19 -13.89 4.22
N SER A 260 13.00 -13.54 3.24
CA SER A 260 14.33 -14.09 3.02
C SER A 260 15.35 -12.97 2.77
N TYR A 261 16.58 -13.38 2.52
CA TYR A 261 17.70 -12.47 2.26
C TYR A 261 18.38 -12.91 0.96
N LYS A 262 18.67 -11.96 0.08
CA LYS A 262 19.51 -12.19 -1.10
C LYS A 262 20.83 -11.48 -0.93
N LEU A 263 21.91 -12.13 -1.39
CA LEU A 263 23.23 -11.50 -1.43
C LEU A 263 23.11 -10.21 -2.24
N TYR A 264 23.54 -9.09 -1.66
CA TYR A 264 23.48 -7.80 -2.33
C TYR A 264 24.59 -7.72 -3.38
N GLU A 265 24.20 -7.69 -4.64
CA GLU A 265 25.10 -7.32 -5.73
C GLU A 265 25.21 -5.79 -5.80
N LYS A 266 26.44 -5.27 -5.85
CA LYS A 266 26.69 -3.82 -5.90
C LYS A 266 25.92 -3.15 -7.02
N ASN A 267 25.28 -2.04 -6.67
CA ASN A 267 24.51 -1.21 -7.58
C ASN A 267 24.69 0.26 -7.19
N ARG A 268 25.24 1.07 -8.11
CA ARG A 268 25.56 2.49 -7.87
C ARG A 268 24.36 3.32 -7.38
N PHE A 269 23.17 3.06 -7.91
CA PHE A 269 21.96 3.79 -7.52
C PHE A 269 21.62 3.52 -6.05
N ILE A 270 21.55 2.25 -5.67
CA ILE A 270 21.28 1.84 -4.29
C ILE A 270 22.40 2.29 -3.34
N GLU A 271 23.68 2.14 -3.72
CA GLU A 271 24.83 2.59 -2.91
C GLU A 271 24.78 4.08 -2.56
N LYS A 272 24.29 4.92 -3.48
CA LYS A 272 24.15 6.37 -3.25
C LYS A 272 23.15 6.71 -2.14
N TYR A 273 22.10 5.89 -1.96
CA TYR A 273 20.97 6.22 -1.09
C TYR A 273 20.76 5.26 0.10
N ASP A 274 21.44 4.12 0.11
CA ASP A 274 21.39 3.10 1.16
C ASP A 274 22.69 2.31 1.20
N HIS A 275 23.69 2.81 1.97
CA HIS A 275 25.05 2.28 2.12
C HIS A 275 25.14 0.73 2.14
N ASN A 276 25.21 0.11 0.96
CA ASN A 276 25.15 -1.35 0.75
C ASN A 276 23.94 -2.04 1.42
N CYS A 277 22.75 -1.43 1.36
CA CYS A 277 21.51 -1.95 1.96
C CYS A 277 21.55 -2.07 3.50
N LYS A 278 22.58 -1.56 4.18
CA LYS A 278 22.74 -1.72 5.64
C LYS A 278 21.69 -0.98 6.44
N ASN A 279 21.11 0.08 5.87
CA ASN A 279 20.07 0.86 6.55
C ASN A 279 18.66 0.28 6.30
N ASN A 280 18.56 -0.81 5.53
CA ASN A 280 17.30 -1.43 5.13
C ASN A 280 16.34 -0.47 4.41
N LYS A 281 16.86 0.57 3.76
CA LYS A 281 16.00 1.50 3.04
C LYS A 281 15.47 0.87 1.77
N PHE A 282 16.21 -0.01 1.11
CA PHE A 282 15.71 -0.80 -0.02
C PHE A 282 15.33 -2.22 0.39
N ILE A 283 14.18 -2.67 -0.12
CA ILE A 283 13.70 -4.05 -0.01
C ILE A 283 13.29 -4.52 -1.40
N ILE A 284 13.53 -5.79 -1.70
CA ILE A 284 12.95 -6.42 -2.90
C ILE A 284 11.62 -7.06 -2.49
N LEU A 285 10.55 -6.61 -3.13
CA LEU A 285 9.21 -7.18 -3.01
C LEU A 285 8.91 -8.06 -4.23
N ALA A 286 8.53 -9.30 -4.00
CA ALA A 286 8.26 -10.30 -5.02
C ALA A 286 6.86 -10.90 -4.83
N PHE A 287 6.29 -11.38 -5.93
CA PHE A 287 4.96 -11.96 -5.97
C PHE A 287 5.03 -13.34 -6.63
N GLU A 288 4.49 -14.36 -5.98
CA GLU A 288 4.30 -15.66 -6.62
C GLU A 288 3.33 -15.57 -7.79
N LYS A 289 3.46 -16.48 -8.76
CA LYS A 289 2.62 -16.47 -9.97
C LYS A 289 1.12 -16.65 -9.68
N SER A 290 0.81 -17.26 -8.54
CA SER A 290 -0.55 -17.49 -8.05
C SER A 290 -1.21 -16.25 -7.44
N VAL A 291 -0.45 -15.18 -7.19
CA VAL A 291 -0.98 -13.94 -6.60
C VAL A 291 -1.85 -13.21 -7.63
N ASP A 292 -3.03 -12.80 -7.19
CA ASP A 292 -3.99 -12.08 -8.02
C ASP A 292 -3.45 -10.72 -8.49
N LYS A 293 -3.73 -10.34 -9.75
CA LYS A 293 -3.21 -9.10 -10.34
C LYS A 293 -3.73 -7.85 -9.64
N LEU A 294 -4.99 -7.84 -9.21
CA LEU A 294 -5.58 -6.73 -8.49
C LEU A 294 -4.90 -6.55 -7.13
N LEU A 295 -4.53 -7.66 -6.47
CA LEU A 295 -3.76 -7.62 -5.23
C LEU A 295 -2.36 -7.01 -5.45
N ILE A 296 -1.67 -7.40 -6.53
CA ILE A 296 -0.37 -6.82 -6.87
C ILE A 296 -0.49 -5.32 -7.14
N GLU A 297 -1.45 -4.92 -7.97
CA GLU A 297 -1.70 -3.51 -8.30
C GLU A 297 -1.98 -2.68 -7.05
N ASN A 298 -2.86 -3.19 -6.17
CA ASN A 298 -3.15 -2.54 -4.90
C ASN A 298 -1.88 -2.34 -4.07
N ILE A 299 -1.13 -3.41 -3.80
CA ILE A 299 0.09 -3.33 -2.99
C ILE A 299 1.08 -2.29 -3.54
N LEU A 300 1.26 -2.22 -4.86
CA LEU A 300 2.25 -1.34 -5.47
C LEU A 300 1.82 0.13 -5.57
N LEU A 301 0.52 0.41 -5.71
CA LEU A 301 0.01 1.78 -5.86
C LEU A 301 -0.12 2.54 -4.52
N ASN A 302 0.10 1.86 -3.40
CA ASN A 302 -0.16 2.40 -2.09
C ASN A 302 1.06 2.28 -1.17
N ASP A 303 0.89 2.79 0.05
CA ASP A 303 1.91 2.80 1.08
C ASP A 303 2.09 1.39 1.64
N ILE A 304 3.31 0.88 1.57
CA ILE A 304 3.68 -0.44 2.07
C ILE A 304 4.34 -0.25 3.43
N ILE A 305 3.63 -0.52 4.53
CA ILE A 305 4.28 -0.48 5.86
C ILE A 305 5.00 -1.76 6.16
N ILE A 306 6.26 -1.63 6.58
CA ILE A 306 7.03 -2.72 7.16
C ILE A 306 7.62 -2.21 8.48
N ASN A 307 7.17 -2.76 9.62
CA ASN A 307 7.56 -2.34 10.98
C ASN A 307 7.27 -0.86 11.31
N GLY A 308 6.09 -0.36 10.95
CA GLY A 308 5.72 1.04 11.20
C GLY A 308 6.47 2.05 10.33
N VAL A 309 7.22 1.57 9.34
CA VAL A 309 7.95 2.39 8.37
C VAL A 309 7.31 2.25 7.00
N ASN A 310 7.04 3.38 6.35
CA ASN A 310 6.48 3.39 4.99
C ASN A 310 7.54 3.08 3.95
N TYR A 311 7.18 2.22 3.02
CA TYR A 311 7.91 1.93 1.80
C TYR A 311 7.03 2.21 0.58
N TYR A 312 7.67 2.61 -0.51
CA TYR A 312 7.00 2.94 -1.76
C TYR A 312 7.70 2.25 -2.93
N PHE A 313 6.95 1.88 -3.96
CA PHE A 313 7.52 1.36 -5.21
C PHE A 313 8.45 2.39 -5.86
N VAL A 314 9.64 1.95 -6.28
CA VAL A 314 10.62 2.80 -6.98
C VAL A 314 10.92 2.30 -8.39
N GLY A 315 10.91 0.99 -8.60
CA GLY A 315 11.18 0.43 -9.92
C GLY A 315 11.60 -1.03 -9.88
N CYS A 316 11.92 -1.57 -11.05
CA CYS A 316 12.37 -2.94 -11.21
C CYS A 316 13.41 -3.03 -12.32
N SER A 317 14.45 -3.84 -12.14
CA SER A 317 15.30 -4.27 -13.26
C SER A 317 14.55 -5.27 -14.15
N ASN A 318 15.03 -5.46 -15.38
CA ASN A 318 14.47 -6.47 -16.28
C ASN A 318 14.48 -7.89 -15.69
N SER A 319 15.46 -8.21 -14.83
CA SER A 319 15.52 -9.52 -14.17
C SER A 319 14.40 -9.67 -13.15
N GLN A 320 14.19 -8.64 -12.32
CA GLN A 320 13.11 -8.63 -11.33
C GLN A 320 11.74 -8.61 -11.99
N LEU A 321 11.54 -7.82 -13.05
CA LEU A 321 10.26 -7.78 -13.75
C LEU A 321 9.88 -9.16 -14.31
N ARG A 322 10.83 -9.89 -14.92
CA ARG A 322 10.59 -11.28 -15.36
C ARG A 322 10.31 -12.25 -14.20
N GLY A 323 10.91 -11.98 -13.05
CA GLY A 323 10.72 -12.76 -11.82
C GLY A 323 9.53 -12.32 -10.97
N GLY A 324 8.68 -11.39 -11.44
CA GLY A 324 7.55 -10.87 -10.66
C GLY A 324 7.98 -10.10 -9.40
N ALA A 325 9.05 -9.32 -9.49
CA ALA A 325 9.63 -8.59 -8.37
C ALA A 325 9.93 -7.12 -8.69
N CYS A 326 10.08 -6.32 -7.64
CA CYS A 326 10.39 -4.90 -7.71
C CYS A 326 11.16 -4.43 -6.47
N TYR A 327 11.72 -3.22 -6.54
CA TYR A 327 12.30 -2.52 -5.40
C TYR A 327 11.29 -1.57 -4.78
N ILE A 328 11.22 -1.61 -3.46
CA ILE A 328 10.52 -0.64 -2.63
C ILE A 328 11.53 0.12 -1.75
N TYR A 329 11.23 1.36 -1.40
CA TYR A 329 12.14 2.25 -0.67
C TYR A 329 11.48 2.94 0.54
N GLN A 330 12.20 2.97 1.67
CA GLN A 330 11.87 3.72 2.87
C GLN A 330 12.20 5.21 2.69
N GLY A 331 11.17 6.03 2.51
CA GLY A 331 11.29 7.47 2.36
C GLY A 331 9.95 8.10 2.00
N THR A 332 9.99 9.26 1.36
CA THR A 332 8.80 9.94 0.81
C THR A 332 8.73 9.80 -0.72
N ARG A 333 7.56 10.04 -1.32
CA ARG A 333 7.41 10.02 -2.79
C ARG A 333 8.27 11.12 -3.43
N GLU A 334 8.37 12.28 -2.80
CA GLU A 334 9.18 13.42 -3.23
C GLU A 334 10.69 13.11 -3.16
N GLU A 335 11.13 12.29 -2.20
CA GLU A 335 12.51 11.78 -2.18
C GLU A 335 12.77 10.83 -3.33
N ILE A 336 11.85 9.89 -3.62
CA ILE A 336 11.98 8.94 -4.73
C ILE A 336 12.03 9.67 -6.07
N GLU A 337 11.16 10.66 -6.29
CA GLU A 337 11.15 11.48 -7.50
C GLU A 337 12.50 12.18 -7.68
N ARG A 338 13.02 12.83 -6.62
CA ARG A 338 14.36 13.45 -6.66
C ARG A 338 15.46 12.43 -6.93
N MET A 339 15.41 11.26 -6.30
CA MET A 339 16.38 10.19 -6.53
C MET A 339 16.42 9.76 -8.00
N ILE A 340 15.26 9.66 -8.65
CA ILE A 340 15.14 9.32 -10.07
C ILE A 340 15.68 10.48 -10.93
N LEU A 341 15.23 11.72 -10.70
CA LEU A 341 15.65 12.90 -11.45
C LEU A 341 17.16 13.17 -11.37
N ASP A 342 17.78 12.89 -10.22
CA ASP A 342 19.23 12.94 -10.01
C ASP A 342 20.03 12.02 -10.95
N ASN A 343 19.37 11.02 -11.55
CA ASN A 343 19.99 10.02 -12.42
C ASN A 343 19.58 10.16 -13.90
N GLY A 344 18.80 11.20 -14.24
CA GLY A 344 18.46 11.52 -15.62
C GLY A 344 17.12 12.23 -15.77
N ASP A 345 16.95 12.90 -16.91
CA ASP A 345 15.67 13.44 -17.34
C ASP A 345 14.88 12.36 -18.09
N PHE A 346 13.88 11.80 -17.40
CA PHE A 346 13.00 10.76 -17.95
C PHE A 346 11.69 11.34 -18.52
N ASP A 347 11.44 12.64 -18.35
CA ASP A 347 10.18 13.26 -18.75
C ASP A 347 10.03 13.36 -20.26
N LYS A 348 11.16 13.39 -20.98
CA LYS A 348 11.20 13.30 -22.44
C LYS A 348 10.68 11.96 -22.99
N ILE A 349 10.57 10.91 -22.16
CA ILE A 349 10.06 9.60 -22.58
C ILE A 349 8.56 9.54 -22.29
N ILE A 350 7.72 9.86 -23.27
CA ILE A 350 6.25 9.94 -23.10
C ILE A 350 5.63 8.57 -22.80
N ASN A 351 6.13 7.50 -23.43
CA ASN A 351 5.58 6.15 -23.23
C ASN A 351 6.00 5.58 -21.87
N LEU A 352 5.03 5.33 -21.00
CA LEU A 352 5.23 4.86 -19.62
C LEU A 352 6.03 3.56 -19.55
N SER A 353 5.73 2.57 -20.40
CA SER A 353 6.44 1.29 -20.40
C SER A 353 7.92 1.45 -20.77
N LYS A 354 8.21 2.31 -21.76
CA LYS A 354 9.60 2.65 -22.14
C LYS A 354 10.30 3.45 -21.04
N ARG A 355 9.60 4.37 -20.39
CA ARG A 355 10.12 5.16 -19.27
C ARG A 355 10.50 4.26 -18.10
N LEU A 356 9.59 3.36 -17.70
CA LEU A 356 9.82 2.38 -16.63
C LEU A 356 11.01 1.46 -16.96
N ALA A 357 11.11 0.98 -18.21
CA ALA A 357 12.24 0.17 -18.65
C ALA A 357 13.58 0.92 -18.57
N ARG A 358 13.59 2.23 -18.85
CA ARG A 358 14.78 3.08 -18.74
C ARG A 358 15.16 3.36 -17.29
N ILE A 359 14.19 3.67 -16.42
CA ILE A 359 14.39 3.78 -14.97
C ILE A 359 14.92 2.45 -14.40
N GLY A 360 14.43 1.32 -14.90
CA GLY A 360 14.90 -0.03 -14.55
C GLY A 360 16.39 -0.29 -14.80
N LEU A 361 17.05 0.53 -15.63
CA LEU A 361 18.50 0.45 -15.83
C LEU A 361 19.29 0.90 -14.61
N LEU A 362 18.74 1.82 -13.80
CA LEU A 362 19.36 2.27 -12.54
C LEU A 362 19.57 1.10 -11.58
N PHE A 363 18.70 0.10 -11.64
CA PHE A 363 18.59 -1.01 -10.70
C PHE A 363 19.38 -2.26 -11.06
N SER A 364 20.06 -2.30 -12.21
CA SER A 364 20.83 -3.51 -12.50
C SER A 364 22.23 -3.44 -11.92
N SER A 365 22.74 -4.60 -11.51
CA SER A 365 24.06 -4.74 -10.95
C SER A 365 25.15 -4.39 -11.96
N GLY A 366 26.26 -3.88 -11.43
CA GLY A 366 27.45 -3.57 -12.20
C GLY A 366 28.57 -3.10 -11.28
N THR A 367 29.77 -3.62 -11.49
CA THR A 367 30.97 -3.23 -10.73
C THR A 367 31.45 -1.86 -11.20
N PRO A 368 31.41 -0.81 -10.36
CA PRO A 368 32.02 0.47 -10.71
C PRO A 368 33.51 0.24 -11.00
N THR A 369 33.95 0.72 -12.16
CA THR A 369 35.26 0.32 -12.72
C THR A 369 36.18 1.53 -12.82
N VAL A 370 35.86 2.51 -13.66
CA VAL A 370 36.71 3.68 -13.90
C VAL A 370 35.84 4.92 -14.11
N GLU A 371 36.28 6.08 -13.60
CA GLU A 371 35.67 7.38 -13.90
C GLU A 371 36.26 7.97 -15.19
N ILE A 372 35.40 8.51 -16.05
CA ILE A 372 35.76 9.09 -17.34
C ILE A 372 35.33 10.56 -17.33
N SER A 373 36.29 11.46 -17.57
CA SER A 373 36.04 12.90 -17.72
C SER A 373 35.24 13.18 -19.00
N GLN A 374 34.30 14.14 -18.96
CA GLN A 374 33.41 14.46 -20.09
C GLN A 374 34.15 14.70 -21.42
N GLY A 375 35.32 15.36 -21.41
CA GLY A 375 36.13 15.59 -22.62
C GLY A 375 36.83 14.36 -23.22
N LYS A 376 36.52 13.15 -22.75
CA LYS A 376 37.06 11.87 -23.27
C LYS A 376 35.96 10.95 -23.82
N VAL A 377 34.78 11.52 -24.08
CA VAL A 377 33.62 10.82 -24.63
C VAL A 377 33.27 11.49 -25.95
N GLU A 378 33.08 10.67 -26.99
CA GLU A 378 32.66 11.11 -28.32
C GLU A 378 31.44 10.26 -28.72
N GLU A 379 30.40 10.92 -29.24
CA GLU A 379 29.25 10.24 -29.83
C GLU A 379 29.57 9.91 -31.28
N ILE A 380 29.34 8.66 -31.69
CA ILE A 380 29.61 8.16 -33.03
C ILE A 380 28.27 7.70 -33.61
N ASP A 381 27.98 8.09 -34.84
CA ASP A 381 26.75 7.69 -35.53
C ASP A 381 26.69 6.17 -35.75
N ASP A 382 25.48 5.63 -35.66
CA ASP A 382 25.25 4.22 -35.95
C ASP A 382 25.50 3.90 -37.43
N VAL A 383 26.11 2.75 -37.69
CA VAL A 383 26.32 2.24 -39.05
C VAL A 383 25.01 1.62 -39.54
N GLU A 384 24.34 2.31 -40.45
CA GLU A 384 23.11 1.86 -41.09
C GLU A 384 23.32 1.45 -42.55
N LYS A 385 22.73 0.34 -42.98
CA LYS A 385 22.72 -0.09 -44.39
C LYS A 385 21.39 -0.76 -44.74
N ASN A 386 20.79 -0.36 -45.85
CA ASN A 386 19.50 -0.87 -46.33
C ASN A 386 18.36 -0.78 -45.29
N GLY A 387 18.36 0.27 -44.46
CA GLY A 387 17.34 0.47 -43.41
C GLY A 387 17.52 -0.40 -42.16
N TYR A 388 18.66 -1.09 -42.03
CA TYR A 388 19.03 -1.84 -40.83
C TYR A 388 20.22 -1.18 -40.14
N CYS A 389 20.15 -1.04 -38.81
CA CYS A 389 21.26 -0.60 -37.97
C CYS A 389 22.14 -1.80 -37.57
N PHE A 390 23.46 -1.68 -37.77
CA PHE A 390 24.44 -2.74 -37.50
C PHE A 390 25.21 -2.54 -36.20
N THR A 391 25.17 -1.34 -35.62
CA THR A 391 25.93 -0.97 -34.42
C THR A 391 25.06 -0.59 -33.22
N ASP A 392 23.77 -0.92 -33.24
CA ASP A 392 22.85 -0.62 -32.14
C ASP A 392 23.41 -1.15 -30.80
N GLY A 393 23.70 -0.22 -29.90
CA GLY A 393 24.27 -0.51 -28.58
C GLY A 393 25.74 -0.96 -28.61
N CYS A 394 26.49 -0.69 -29.68
CA CYS A 394 27.93 -0.92 -29.77
C CYS A 394 28.70 0.39 -29.57
N GLY A 395 29.92 0.29 -29.03
CA GLY A 395 30.82 1.44 -28.91
C GLY A 395 32.28 1.04 -28.96
N ILE A 396 33.18 2.02 -29.06
CA ILE A 396 34.62 1.80 -29.14
C ILE A 396 35.29 2.38 -27.91
N ILE A 397 36.21 1.63 -27.30
CA ILE A 397 37.05 2.11 -26.20
C ILE A 397 38.53 2.09 -26.56
N GLY A 398 39.27 3.10 -26.11
CA GLY A 398 40.72 3.16 -26.26
C GLY A 398 41.43 2.09 -25.43
N LYS A 399 42.58 1.61 -25.92
CA LYS A 399 43.40 0.57 -25.24
C LYS A 399 43.73 0.94 -23.80
N SER A 400 44.12 2.20 -23.54
CA SER A 400 44.46 2.69 -22.21
C SER A 400 43.28 2.63 -21.22
N LEU A 401 42.06 2.89 -21.68
CA LEU A 401 40.86 2.77 -20.85
C LEU A 401 40.52 1.30 -20.57
N MET A 402 40.65 0.43 -21.57
CA MET A 402 40.51 -1.02 -21.39
C MET A 402 41.48 -1.54 -20.32
N ARG A 403 42.77 -1.16 -20.37
CA ARG A 403 43.77 -1.59 -19.37
C ARG A 403 43.38 -1.20 -17.95
N LYS A 404 42.91 0.04 -17.77
CA LYS A 404 42.44 0.54 -16.47
C LYS A 404 41.22 -0.24 -15.97
N ILE A 405 40.27 -0.52 -16.86
CA ILE A 405 39.08 -1.30 -16.53
C ILE A 405 39.48 -2.72 -16.10
N LEU A 406 40.29 -3.43 -16.89
CA LEU A 406 40.76 -4.79 -16.58
C LEU A 406 41.52 -4.85 -15.25
N SER A 407 42.41 -3.88 -15.03
CA SER A 407 43.17 -3.77 -13.77
C SER A 407 42.25 -3.59 -12.56
N SER A 408 41.21 -2.76 -12.68
CA SER A 408 40.26 -2.51 -11.58
C SER A 408 39.38 -3.72 -11.24
N VAL A 409 39.21 -4.67 -12.17
CA VAL A 409 38.49 -5.94 -11.91
C VAL A 409 39.44 -7.12 -11.65
N GLY A 410 40.73 -6.84 -11.43
CA GLY A 410 41.74 -7.86 -11.10
C GLY A 410 42.16 -8.75 -12.27
N ILE A 411 41.81 -8.39 -13.50
CA ILE A 411 42.28 -9.10 -14.71
C ILE A 411 43.66 -8.55 -15.06
N LYS A 412 44.67 -9.41 -15.00
CA LYS A 412 46.03 -9.07 -15.43
C LYS A 412 46.03 -8.76 -16.91
N ASP A 413 46.52 -7.59 -17.24
CA ASP A 413 46.58 -7.10 -18.61
C ASP A 413 48.03 -7.02 -19.06
N ASP A 414 48.44 -7.93 -19.93
CA ASP A 414 49.77 -7.95 -20.55
C ASP A 414 49.60 -7.77 -22.06
N TYR A 415 49.32 -6.52 -22.47
CA TYR A 415 49.03 -6.18 -23.88
C TYR A 415 50.19 -6.49 -24.83
N ASP A 416 51.40 -6.58 -24.29
CA ASP A 416 52.65 -6.70 -25.03
C ASP A 416 53.10 -8.18 -25.18
N ASN A 417 52.31 -9.12 -24.64
CA ASN A 417 52.59 -10.56 -24.64
C ASN A 417 51.47 -11.32 -25.36
N GLU A 418 51.71 -11.77 -26.59
CA GLU A 418 50.72 -12.46 -27.45
C GLU A 418 50.26 -13.83 -26.91
N THR A 419 50.85 -14.32 -25.83
CA THR A 419 50.60 -15.65 -25.25
C THR A 419 49.48 -15.70 -24.21
N VAL A 420 48.88 -14.56 -23.82
CA VAL A 420 47.79 -14.51 -22.83
C VAL A 420 46.47 -15.00 -23.44
N LYS A 421 46.12 -16.26 -23.17
CA LYS A 421 44.96 -16.97 -23.76
C LYS A 421 43.56 -16.45 -23.39
N ASN A 422 43.40 -15.49 -22.46
CA ASN A 422 42.09 -15.09 -21.90
C ASN A 422 41.86 -13.58 -21.88
N ARG A 423 42.28 -12.85 -22.91
CA ARG A 423 42.10 -11.39 -22.98
C ARG A 423 40.68 -11.01 -23.43
N PRO A 424 39.94 -10.17 -22.69
CA PRO A 424 38.65 -9.64 -23.15
C PRO A 424 38.86 -8.66 -24.32
N CYS A 425 38.22 -8.92 -25.45
CA CYS A 425 38.20 -8.01 -26.61
C CYS A 425 36.95 -7.10 -26.65
N ALA A 426 35.92 -7.47 -25.90
CA ALA A 426 34.70 -6.70 -25.73
C ALA A 426 34.28 -6.70 -24.25
N LEU A 427 33.69 -5.59 -23.81
CA LEU A 427 33.11 -5.41 -22.50
C LEU A 427 31.63 -5.09 -22.63
N GLN A 428 30.80 -5.63 -21.74
CA GLN A 428 29.46 -5.10 -21.55
C GLN A 428 29.54 -3.99 -20.51
N ILE A 429 29.23 -2.75 -20.91
CA ILE A 429 29.36 -1.58 -20.05
C ILE A 429 28.01 -0.91 -19.78
N ARG A 430 27.99 -0.11 -18.71
CA ARG A 430 26.95 0.86 -18.42
C ARG A 430 27.59 2.20 -18.15
N PHE A 431 27.26 3.17 -18.98
CA PHE A 431 27.84 4.51 -18.89
C PHE A 431 26.74 5.55 -19.04
N GLN A 432 26.49 6.32 -17.99
CA GLN A 432 25.40 7.30 -17.89
C GLN A 432 24.03 6.66 -18.23
N GLY A 433 23.46 6.92 -19.40
CA GLY A 433 22.20 6.33 -19.89
C GLY A 433 22.37 5.22 -20.94
N CYS A 434 23.61 4.92 -21.34
CA CYS A 434 23.94 3.95 -22.38
C CYS A 434 24.17 2.55 -21.79
N LYS A 435 23.56 1.55 -22.40
CA LYS A 435 23.80 0.13 -22.12
C LYS A 435 24.19 -0.55 -23.43
N GLY A 436 25.39 -1.13 -23.47
CA GLY A 436 25.94 -1.62 -24.73
C GLY A 436 27.16 -2.53 -24.58
N LYS A 437 27.60 -3.09 -25.71
CA LYS A 437 28.88 -3.80 -25.83
C LYS A 437 29.91 -2.84 -26.39
N SER A 438 31.00 -2.60 -25.66
CA SER A 438 32.13 -1.83 -26.16
C SER A 438 33.24 -2.76 -26.60
N ILE A 439 33.81 -2.52 -27.78
CA ILE A 439 34.93 -3.26 -28.32
C ILE A 439 36.18 -2.37 -28.22
N VAL A 440 37.35 -2.97 -27.99
CA VAL A 440 38.61 -2.22 -28.06
C VAL A 440 38.82 -1.73 -29.50
N ASN A 441 39.22 -0.48 -29.67
CA ASN A 441 39.68 0.00 -30.97
C ASN A 441 40.85 -0.86 -31.47
N PHE A 442 40.58 -1.77 -32.41
CA PHE A 442 41.60 -2.29 -33.28
C PHE A 442 41.80 -1.25 -34.37
N VAL A 443 42.63 -0.25 -34.09
CA VAL A 443 43.32 0.45 -35.18
C VAL A 443 44.17 -0.61 -35.83
N TRP A 444 43.67 -1.18 -36.92
CA TRP A 444 44.42 -2.01 -37.83
C TRP A 444 45.38 -1.08 -38.56
N HIS A 445 46.50 -0.75 -37.93
CA HIS A 445 47.68 -0.30 -38.65
C HIS A 445 48.23 -1.53 -39.39
N GLN A 446 47.60 -1.89 -40.51
CA GLN A 446 48.37 -2.43 -41.63
C GLN A 446 48.45 -1.33 -42.68
N GLN A 447 49.57 -0.61 -42.66
CA GLN A 447 50.22 -0.30 -43.92
C GLN A 447 50.45 -1.64 -44.62
N LYS A 448 49.53 -2.03 -45.50
CA LYS A 448 49.90 -2.88 -46.63
C LYS A 448 50.27 -1.93 -47.75
N SER A 449 51.54 -1.56 -47.75
CA SER A 449 52.26 -1.31 -48.99
C SER A 449 52.06 -2.51 -49.90
N TYR A 450 51.24 -2.34 -50.92
CA TYR A 450 51.26 -3.19 -52.09
C TYR A 450 52.31 -2.60 -53.04
N GLN A 451 53.39 -3.36 -53.24
CA GLN A 451 54.09 -3.40 -54.52
C GLN A 451 53.21 -4.14 -55.53
#